data_AF-A0A533RL64-F1
#
_entry.id   AF-A0A533RL64-F1
#
_cell.length_a   1.000
_cell.length_b   1.000
_cell.length_c   1.000
_cell.angle_alpha   90.00
_cell.angle_beta   90.00
_cell.angle_gamma   90.00
#
_symmetry.space_group_name_H-M   'P 1'
#
loop_
_entity.id
_entity.type
_entity.pdbx_description
1 polymer ?
#
loop_
_entity_poly.entity_id
_entity_poly.type
_entity_poly.pdbx_seq_one_letter_code
_entity_poly.pdbx_strand_id
1 'polypeptide(L)'
;MRTHEVVRPGPARARLVEALALALVAAGFMTAVYRPFSAIGVIVDRRAVETSWGSTVGDVQASGLTSAAPGDLLAADDGSVVETGAGGPVAARRDGAQVPAAARVYPGDVLAYTAGADVVESTYTTETVIEPPTVEIGAGPIAEVLDEGRAGRSRVTIGAASGRVVSETVLVEPRPVRIVRSGGTGGLKVVALTFDDGPWPGQTERVLSLLDEYDAKATFFMLGASAERYPALARRVVDEGHQAGNHTWSHTTDNSTPWVASAKEIDAAQTAIRRATGATPTWFRPPKGMLSPSLAEVAKARKLRVAMWSVDPWDWRRPGVTAIAQRTVGAIKPGAVVLLHDGGGDRAQTIEALEAVVRELKRRGYTFVTLDELAEIEAAASR
;
A
#
# COMPACT_ATOMS: atom_id res chain seq x y z
N MET A 1 48.40 -103.09 31.06
CA MET A 1 48.72 -101.88 31.86
C MET A 1 49.79 -101.09 31.12
N ARG A 2 49.42 -100.05 30.36
CA ARG A 2 50.35 -99.05 29.79
C ARG A 2 49.66 -97.70 29.88
N THR A 3 50.25 -96.82 30.68
CA THR A 3 49.84 -95.43 30.89
C THR A 3 50.30 -94.56 29.72
N HIS A 4 49.39 -93.81 29.11
CA HIS A 4 49.75 -92.75 28.15
C HIS A 4 49.92 -91.42 28.91
N GLU A 5 51.13 -90.88 28.84
CA GLU A 5 51.55 -89.62 29.41
C GLU A 5 51.12 -88.47 28.47
N VAL A 6 50.34 -87.52 28.99
CA VAL A 6 49.86 -86.35 28.23
C VAL A 6 50.96 -85.27 28.26
N VAL A 7 51.62 -85.07 27.12
CA VAL A 7 52.62 -84.02 26.92
C VAL A 7 51.93 -82.65 26.91
N ARG A 8 52.21 -81.83 27.93
CA ARG A 8 51.83 -80.40 27.93
C ARG A 8 52.73 -79.62 26.96
N PRO A 9 52.19 -78.77 26.06
CA PRO A 9 53.00 -77.99 25.14
C PRO A 9 53.86 -76.97 25.90
N GLY A 10 55.15 -76.88 25.54
CA GLY A 10 56.12 -75.99 26.18
C GLY A 10 55.84 -74.48 25.99
N PRO A 11 56.47 -73.62 26.81
CA PRO A 11 56.18 -72.18 26.94
C PRO A 11 56.32 -71.36 25.64
N ALA A 12 57.04 -71.87 24.65
CA ALA A 12 57.18 -71.23 23.33
C ALA A 12 55.89 -71.29 22.49
N ARG A 13 55.10 -72.36 22.60
CA ARG A 13 53.82 -72.49 21.86
C ARG A 13 52.73 -71.59 22.43
N ALA A 14 52.67 -71.44 23.76
CA ALA A 14 51.72 -70.55 24.40
C ALA A 14 51.96 -69.07 24.02
N ARG A 15 53.23 -68.63 24.00
CA ARG A 15 53.61 -67.26 23.57
C ARG A 15 53.34 -66.98 22.09
N LEU A 16 53.44 -67.99 21.22
CA LEU A 16 53.11 -67.86 19.80
C LEU A 16 51.61 -67.66 19.58
N VAL A 17 50.76 -68.38 20.34
CA VAL A 17 49.29 -68.26 20.27
C VAL A 17 48.82 -66.90 20.81
N GLU A 18 49.39 -66.40 21.91
CA GLU A 18 49.13 -65.05 22.41
C GLU A 18 49.56 -63.96 21.42
N ALA A 19 50.74 -64.10 20.79
CA ALA A 19 51.20 -63.16 19.78
C ALA A 19 50.31 -63.14 18.52
N LEU A 20 49.81 -64.30 18.09
CA LEU A 20 48.83 -64.42 17.00
C LEU A 20 47.48 -63.81 17.37
N ALA A 21 47.01 -64.00 18.60
CA ALA A 21 45.77 -63.39 19.08
C ALA A 21 45.90 -61.86 19.17
N LEU A 22 47.01 -61.33 19.70
CA LEU A 22 47.29 -59.89 19.71
C LEU A 22 47.43 -59.32 18.30
N ALA A 23 48.06 -60.04 17.37
CA ALA A 23 48.18 -59.62 15.97
C ALA A 23 46.82 -59.60 15.27
N LEU A 24 45.92 -60.55 15.57
CA LEU A 24 44.55 -60.56 15.05
C LEU A 24 43.69 -59.45 15.65
N VAL A 25 43.85 -59.14 16.95
CA VAL A 25 43.18 -58.01 17.60
C VAL A 25 43.73 -56.68 17.09
N ALA A 26 45.05 -56.55 16.91
CA ALA A 26 45.69 -55.37 16.34
C ALA A 26 45.36 -55.20 14.86
N ALA A 27 45.29 -56.28 14.07
CA ALA A 27 44.83 -56.25 12.69
C ALA A 27 43.34 -55.90 12.59
N GLY A 28 42.51 -56.44 13.50
CA GLY A 28 41.09 -56.09 13.64
C GLY A 28 40.87 -54.64 14.06
N PHE A 29 41.68 -54.13 14.99
CA PHE A 29 41.68 -52.73 15.43
C PHE A 29 42.18 -51.80 14.33
N MET A 30 43.28 -52.14 13.64
CA MET A 30 43.78 -51.42 12.47
C MET A 30 42.77 -51.38 11.33
N THR A 31 42.13 -52.50 10.99
CA THR A 31 41.07 -52.52 9.95
C THR A 31 39.82 -51.77 10.37
N ALA A 32 39.44 -51.77 11.65
CA ALA A 32 38.32 -51.00 12.17
C ALA A 32 38.62 -49.49 12.23
N VAL A 33 39.86 -49.09 12.54
CA VAL A 33 40.30 -47.69 12.65
C VAL A 33 40.61 -47.07 11.28
N TYR A 34 41.17 -47.82 10.32
CA TYR A 34 41.50 -47.32 8.97
C TYR A 34 40.32 -47.37 7.98
N ARG A 35 39.35 -48.27 8.15
CA ARG A 35 38.15 -48.34 7.28
C ARG A 35 37.39 -47.01 7.14
N PRO A 36 37.09 -46.26 8.21
CA PRO A 36 36.38 -44.98 8.08
C PRO A 36 37.16 -43.89 7.32
N PHE A 37 38.45 -44.09 7.03
CA PHE A 37 39.30 -43.19 6.23
C PHE A 37 39.69 -43.76 4.86
N SER A 38 39.16 -44.93 4.50
CA SER A 38 39.49 -45.57 3.23
C SER A 38 38.58 -45.03 2.13
N ALA A 39 39.17 -44.54 1.04
CA ALA A 39 38.43 -44.23 -0.18
C ALA A 39 37.92 -45.53 -0.82
N ILE A 40 36.70 -45.51 -1.35
CA ILE A 40 36.11 -46.59 -2.13
C ILE A 40 35.89 -46.12 -3.56
N GLY A 41 36.29 -46.95 -4.53
CA GLY A 41 36.06 -46.68 -5.95
C GLY A 41 34.62 -47.03 -6.34
N VAL A 42 33.94 -46.11 -7.01
CA VAL A 42 32.58 -46.26 -7.53
C VAL A 42 32.49 -45.67 -8.94
N ILE A 43 31.44 -46.01 -9.68
CA ILE A 43 31.16 -45.40 -10.98
C ILE A 43 29.96 -44.45 -10.79
N VAL A 44 30.17 -43.15 -11.00
CA VAL A 44 29.11 -42.13 -10.96
C VAL A 44 28.97 -41.51 -12.34
N ASP A 45 27.77 -41.58 -12.94
CA ASP A 45 27.48 -41.03 -14.27
C ASP A 45 28.51 -41.47 -15.33
N ARG A 46 28.87 -42.76 -15.29
CA ARG A 46 29.86 -43.43 -16.16
C ARG A 46 31.32 -43.01 -15.95
N ARG A 47 31.63 -42.31 -14.86
CA ARG A 47 33.01 -41.94 -14.48
C ARG A 47 33.44 -42.69 -13.23
N ALA A 48 34.64 -43.27 -13.26
CA ALA A 48 35.24 -43.83 -12.05
C ALA A 48 35.66 -42.69 -11.13
N VAL A 49 35.14 -42.70 -9.90
CA VAL A 49 35.41 -41.69 -8.86
C VAL A 49 35.63 -42.38 -7.53
N GLU A 50 36.24 -41.67 -6.58
CA GLU A 50 36.41 -42.14 -5.21
C GLU A 50 35.49 -41.38 -4.27
N THR A 51 34.88 -42.10 -3.32
CA THR A 51 34.12 -41.52 -2.20
C THR A 51 34.56 -42.14 -0.88
N SER A 52 34.16 -41.55 0.24
CA SER A 52 34.51 -42.07 1.57
C SER A 52 33.77 -43.38 1.87
N TRP A 53 34.44 -44.31 2.54
CA TRP A 53 33.78 -45.49 3.06
C TRP A 53 32.65 -45.10 4.03
N GLY A 54 31.47 -45.67 3.82
CA GLY A 54 30.28 -45.32 4.58
C GLY A 54 29.45 -44.17 4.00
N SER A 55 29.88 -43.50 2.91
CA SER A 55 29.02 -42.54 2.21
C SER A 55 27.66 -43.15 1.84
N THR A 56 26.61 -42.35 1.93
CA THR A 56 25.31 -42.63 1.35
C THR A 56 25.24 -42.13 -0.08
N VAL A 57 24.21 -42.55 -0.82
CA VAL A 57 23.91 -42.03 -2.16
C VAL A 57 23.71 -40.51 -2.12
N GLY A 58 23.08 -39.98 -1.07
CA GLY A 58 22.94 -38.54 -0.86
C GLY A 58 24.28 -37.83 -0.60
N ASP A 59 25.21 -38.46 0.12
CA ASP A 59 26.55 -37.89 0.35
C ASP A 59 27.36 -37.80 -0.95
N VAL A 60 27.23 -38.80 -1.83
CA VAL A 60 27.87 -38.80 -3.17
C VAL A 60 27.26 -37.74 -4.09
N GLN A 61 25.96 -37.49 -3.98
CA GLN A 61 25.32 -36.35 -4.67
C GLN A 61 25.87 -35.02 -4.16
N ALA A 62 25.98 -34.85 -2.84
CA ALA A 62 26.43 -33.59 -2.21
C ALA A 62 27.93 -33.31 -2.40
N SER A 63 28.73 -34.31 -2.78
CA SER A 63 30.19 -34.17 -2.91
C SER A 63 30.65 -33.57 -4.25
N GLY A 64 29.73 -33.14 -5.13
CA GLY A 64 30.06 -32.55 -6.44
C GLY A 64 30.60 -33.56 -7.47
N LEU A 65 30.45 -34.86 -7.20
CA LEU A 65 30.86 -35.94 -8.11
C LEU A 65 29.87 -36.17 -9.26
N THR A 66 28.69 -35.54 -9.19
CA THR A 66 27.69 -35.46 -10.24
C THR A 66 27.32 -34.00 -10.49
N SER A 67 26.88 -33.68 -11.71
CA SER A 67 26.28 -32.37 -12.04
C SER A 67 24.77 -32.34 -11.84
N ALA A 68 24.15 -33.44 -11.40
CA ALA A 68 22.72 -33.48 -11.13
C ALA A 68 22.38 -32.63 -9.90
N ALA A 69 21.56 -31.60 -10.12
CA ALA A 69 21.04 -30.71 -9.09
C ALA A 69 19.52 -30.94 -8.91
N PRO A 70 18.95 -30.61 -7.73
CA PRO A 70 17.50 -30.49 -7.61
C PRO A 70 16.97 -29.47 -8.62
N GLY A 71 15.71 -29.63 -9.04
CA GLY A 71 15.07 -28.64 -9.91
C GLY A 71 14.81 -27.35 -9.15
N ASP A 72 14.41 -26.31 -9.87
CA ASP A 72 14.05 -25.01 -9.31
C ASP A 72 12.54 -24.91 -9.06
N LEU A 73 12.15 -24.07 -8.10
CA LEU A 73 10.76 -23.63 -7.95
C LEU A 73 10.53 -22.45 -8.91
N LEU A 74 9.59 -22.59 -9.83
CA LEU A 74 9.27 -21.60 -10.86
C LEU A 74 7.98 -20.86 -10.53
N ALA A 75 7.93 -19.58 -10.91
CA ALA A 75 6.79 -18.71 -10.73
C ALA A 75 5.64 -19.14 -11.65
N ALA A 76 4.41 -19.07 -11.15
CA ALA A 76 3.24 -19.53 -11.90
C ALA A 76 2.80 -18.56 -13.01
N ASP A 77 3.28 -17.31 -13.01
CA ASP A 77 2.95 -16.27 -13.97
C ASP A 77 3.83 -16.31 -15.23
N ASP A 78 5.16 -16.31 -15.06
CA ASP A 78 6.12 -16.20 -16.16
C ASP A 78 7.16 -17.34 -16.21
N GLY A 79 7.12 -18.27 -15.26
CA GLY A 79 8.08 -19.37 -15.16
C GLY A 79 9.48 -18.96 -14.68
N SER A 80 9.67 -17.73 -14.20
CA SER A 80 10.94 -17.29 -13.61
C SER A 80 11.25 -18.06 -12.33
N VAL A 81 12.54 -18.24 -12.02
CA VAL A 81 12.97 -18.93 -10.80
C VAL A 81 12.58 -18.11 -9.57
N VAL A 82 11.74 -18.69 -8.71
CA VAL A 82 11.38 -18.15 -7.39
C VAL A 82 12.43 -18.57 -6.36
N GLU A 83 12.81 -19.84 -6.37
CA GLU A 83 13.81 -20.40 -5.45
C GLU A 83 14.60 -21.53 -6.11
N THR A 84 15.92 -21.38 -6.15
CA THR A 84 16.82 -22.38 -6.73
C THR A 84 16.88 -23.63 -5.86
N GLY A 85 16.77 -24.81 -6.48
CA GLY A 85 16.86 -26.10 -5.79
C GLY A 85 15.63 -26.51 -4.97
N ALA A 86 14.54 -25.73 -5.03
CA ALA A 86 13.29 -26.00 -4.32
C ALA A 86 12.24 -26.78 -5.17
N GLY A 87 12.64 -27.27 -6.34
CA GLY A 87 11.86 -28.13 -7.21
C GLY A 87 11.98 -29.62 -6.85
N GLY A 88 11.89 -30.48 -7.86
CA GLY A 88 11.98 -31.93 -7.67
C GLY A 88 13.34 -32.37 -7.13
N PRO A 89 13.41 -33.43 -6.30
CA PRO A 89 14.68 -33.95 -5.81
C PRO A 89 15.46 -34.65 -6.92
N VAL A 90 16.78 -34.71 -6.77
CA VAL A 90 17.64 -35.56 -7.61
C VAL A 90 17.25 -37.03 -7.42
N ALA A 91 17.10 -37.75 -8.52
CA ALA A 91 16.84 -39.19 -8.50
C ALA A 91 18.14 -39.97 -8.72
N ALA A 92 18.39 -40.98 -7.90
CA ALA A 92 19.54 -41.87 -8.03
C ALA A 92 19.10 -43.29 -8.41
N ARG A 93 19.88 -43.93 -9.29
CA ARG A 93 19.74 -45.34 -9.64
C ARG A 93 21.04 -46.08 -9.39
N ARG A 94 20.95 -47.29 -8.83
CA ARG A 94 22.04 -48.26 -8.74
C ARG A 94 21.72 -49.43 -9.66
N ASP A 95 22.62 -49.74 -10.59
CA ASP A 95 22.45 -50.85 -11.55
C ASP A 95 21.09 -50.82 -12.28
N GLY A 96 20.59 -49.61 -12.57
CA GLY A 96 19.31 -49.38 -13.24
C GLY A 96 18.08 -49.34 -12.32
N ALA A 97 18.17 -49.75 -11.05
CA ALA A 97 17.09 -49.68 -10.08
C ALA A 97 17.15 -48.40 -9.24
N GLN A 98 16.00 -47.79 -8.95
CA GLN A 98 15.93 -46.59 -8.09
C GLN A 98 16.38 -46.91 -6.67
N VAL A 99 17.20 -46.04 -6.09
CA VAL A 99 17.76 -46.22 -4.74
C VAL A 99 17.52 -44.95 -3.91
N PRO A 100 17.11 -45.06 -2.63
CA PRO A 100 16.91 -43.88 -1.78
C PRO A 100 18.25 -43.22 -1.45
N ALA A 101 18.23 -41.90 -1.25
CA ALA A 101 19.43 -41.13 -0.90
C ALA A 101 20.15 -41.66 0.36
N ALA A 102 19.40 -42.21 1.33
CA ALA A 102 19.97 -42.78 2.55
C ALA A 102 20.69 -44.14 2.36
N ALA A 103 20.62 -44.76 1.19
CA ALA A 103 21.26 -46.04 0.95
C ALA A 103 22.79 -45.91 1.02
N ARG A 104 23.46 -46.87 1.66
CA ARG A 104 24.92 -46.94 1.73
C ARG A 104 25.52 -47.28 0.37
N VAL A 105 26.64 -46.65 0.04
CA VAL A 105 27.42 -46.89 -1.16
C VAL A 105 28.54 -47.89 -0.86
N TYR A 106 28.76 -48.83 -1.78
CA TYR A 106 29.76 -49.89 -1.66
C TYR A 106 30.79 -49.84 -2.79
N PRO A 107 32.00 -50.41 -2.58
CA PRO A 107 33.00 -50.49 -3.64
C PRO A 107 32.46 -51.17 -4.89
N GLY A 108 32.63 -50.53 -6.05
CA GLY A 108 32.18 -51.01 -7.34
C GLY A 108 30.74 -50.67 -7.71
N ASP A 109 29.97 -50.01 -6.83
CA ASP A 109 28.61 -49.55 -7.15
C ASP A 109 28.61 -48.68 -8.43
N VAL A 110 27.63 -48.92 -9.30
CA VAL A 110 27.36 -48.08 -10.47
C VAL A 110 26.13 -47.23 -10.19
N LEU A 111 26.37 -45.94 -9.93
CA LEU A 111 25.35 -44.95 -9.64
C LEU A 111 25.12 -44.03 -10.84
N ALA A 112 23.85 -43.79 -11.17
CA ALA A 112 23.44 -42.79 -12.14
C ALA A 112 22.50 -41.79 -11.47
N TYR A 113 22.80 -40.50 -11.59
CA TYR A 113 21.97 -39.42 -11.06
C TYR A 113 21.21 -38.73 -12.20
N THR A 114 19.98 -38.35 -11.93
CA THR A 114 19.14 -37.56 -12.83
C THR A 114 18.74 -36.29 -12.09
N ALA A 115 18.95 -35.14 -12.72
CA ALA A 115 18.55 -33.85 -12.16
C ALA A 115 17.06 -33.85 -11.81
N GLY A 116 16.73 -33.12 -10.75
CA GLY A 116 15.35 -32.88 -10.39
C GLY A 116 14.62 -32.10 -11.48
N ALA A 117 13.32 -32.34 -11.62
CA ALA A 117 12.49 -31.52 -12.50
C ALA A 117 12.11 -30.22 -11.79
N ASP A 118 12.09 -29.11 -12.53
CA ASP A 118 11.53 -27.87 -12.02
C ASP A 118 10.04 -28.04 -11.68
N VAL A 119 9.60 -27.35 -10.63
CA VAL A 119 8.20 -27.39 -10.17
C VAL A 119 7.64 -25.98 -10.22
N VAL A 120 6.48 -25.82 -10.82
CA VAL A 120 5.74 -24.55 -10.77
C VAL A 120 5.05 -24.43 -9.43
N GLU A 121 5.18 -23.28 -8.76
CA GLU A 121 4.52 -23.03 -7.50
C GLU A 121 3.00 -23.26 -7.57
N SER A 122 2.40 -23.66 -6.44
CA SER A 122 0.94 -23.70 -6.32
C SER A 122 0.34 -22.31 -6.33
N THR A 123 -0.95 -22.18 -6.65
CA THR A 123 -1.67 -20.91 -6.61
C THR A 123 -2.87 -20.96 -5.68
N TYR A 124 -3.31 -19.79 -5.22
CA TYR A 124 -4.58 -19.62 -4.53
C TYR A 124 -5.36 -18.43 -5.10
N THR A 125 -6.65 -18.37 -4.82
CA THR A 125 -7.54 -17.35 -5.38
C THR A 125 -8.23 -16.57 -4.29
N THR A 126 -8.34 -15.25 -4.48
CA THR A 126 -9.12 -14.35 -3.64
C THR A 126 -10.00 -13.44 -4.50
N GLU A 127 -11.11 -12.96 -3.95
CA GLU A 127 -11.88 -11.87 -4.55
C GLU A 127 -11.41 -10.53 -3.98
N THR A 128 -11.30 -9.53 -4.84
CA THR A 128 -10.91 -8.15 -4.51
C THR A 128 -11.97 -7.17 -5.02
N VAL A 129 -12.06 -6.02 -4.36
CA VAL A 129 -12.95 -4.94 -4.74
C VAL A 129 -12.23 -4.07 -5.76
N ILE A 130 -12.91 -3.75 -6.88
CA ILE A 130 -12.42 -2.77 -7.85
C ILE A 130 -13.10 -1.45 -7.52
N GLU A 131 -12.34 -0.46 -7.07
CA GLU A 131 -12.88 0.87 -6.79
C GLU A 131 -13.47 1.50 -8.07
N PRO A 132 -14.64 2.16 -7.97
CA PRO A 132 -15.24 2.78 -9.14
C PRO A 132 -14.36 3.95 -9.62
N PRO A 133 -14.08 4.05 -10.94
CA PRO A 133 -13.34 5.18 -11.46
C PRO A 133 -14.18 6.46 -11.40
N THR A 134 -13.55 7.63 -11.39
CA THR A 134 -14.24 8.92 -11.42
C THR A 134 -14.23 9.51 -12.82
N VAL A 135 -15.39 9.94 -13.32
CA VAL A 135 -15.56 10.65 -14.57
C VAL A 135 -16.08 12.05 -14.28
N GLU A 136 -15.31 13.07 -14.66
CA GLU A 136 -15.70 14.47 -14.56
C GLU A 136 -16.30 14.96 -15.89
N ILE A 137 -17.41 15.68 -15.81
CA ILE A 137 -18.15 16.23 -16.96
C ILE A 137 -18.23 17.74 -16.79
N GLY A 138 -17.79 18.51 -17.79
CA GLY A 138 -17.77 19.97 -17.73
C GLY A 138 -16.49 20.52 -17.09
N ALA A 139 -16.54 21.79 -16.68
CA ALA A 139 -15.42 22.47 -16.06
C ALA A 139 -15.91 23.53 -15.06
N GLY A 140 -15.14 23.76 -14.00
CA GLY A 140 -15.44 24.79 -13.01
C GLY A 140 -15.27 24.31 -11.56
N PRO A 141 -15.37 25.23 -10.60
CA PRO A 141 -15.03 24.97 -9.21
C PRO A 141 -16.12 24.25 -8.41
N ILE A 142 -17.37 24.26 -8.89
CA ILE A 142 -18.49 23.60 -8.24
C ILE A 142 -18.60 22.17 -8.77
N ALA A 143 -18.70 21.20 -7.87
CA ALA A 143 -18.88 19.80 -8.18
C ALA A 143 -20.23 19.28 -7.67
N GLU A 144 -20.98 18.65 -8.57
CA GLU A 144 -22.19 17.92 -8.24
C GLU A 144 -21.99 16.44 -8.56
N VAL A 145 -22.24 15.57 -7.57
CA VAL A 145 -22.18 14.12 -7.74
C VAL A 145 -23.49 13.65 -8.37
N LEU A 146 -23.50 13.37 -9.67
CA LEU A 146 -24.67 12.84 -10.39
C LEU A 146 -24.90 11.37 -10.07
N ASP A 147 -23.86 10.55 -10.17
CA ASP A 147 -23.87 9.11 -9.91
C ASP A 147 -22.76 8.79 -8.92
N GLU A 148 -23.08 8.08 -7.84
CA GLU A 148 -22.11 7.63 -6.83
C GLU A 148 -21.25 6.46 -7.33
N GLY A 149 -21.54 5.95 -8.52
CA GLY A 149 -20.84 4.79 -9.07
C GLY A 149 -21.20 3.50 -8.32
N ARG A 150 -20.46 2.44 -8.62
CA ARG A 150 -20.57 1.17 -7.90
C ARG A 150 -19.27 0.41 -8.05
N ALA A 151 -18.73 -0.06 -6.93
CA ALA A 151 -17.54 -0.90 -6.96
C ALA A 151 -17.75 -2.17 -7.80
N GLY A 152 -16.72 -2.52 -8.55
CA GLY A 152 -16.61 -3.79 -9.25
C GLY A 152 -16.05 -4.87 -8.33
N ARG A 153 -15.89 -6.07 -8.88
CA ARG A 153 -15.20 -7.18 -8.21
C ARG A 153 -14.32 -7.90 -9.21
N SER A 154 -13.12 -8.27 -8.82
CA SER A 154 -12.27 -9.20 -9.57
C SER A 154 -11.93 -10.42 -8.74
N ARG A 155 -11.59 -11.49 -9.44
CA ARG A 155 -10.98 -12.70 -8.91
C ARG A 155 -9.52 -12.68 -9.29
N VAL A 156 -8.64 -12.72 -8.28
CA VAL A 156 -7.19 -12.67 -8.46
C VAL A 156 -6.60 -14.02 -8.06
N THR A 157 -5.82 -14.60 -8.96
CA THR A 157 -5.02 -15.81 -8.69
C THR A 157 -3.60 -15.41 -8.38
N ILE A 158 -3.07 -15.89 -7.27
CA ILE A 158 -1.78 -15.47 -6.70
C ILE A 158 -0.88 -16.70 -6.54
N GLY A 159 0.40 -16.57 -6.91
CA GLY A 159 1.44 -17.56 -6.64
C GLY A 159 1.67 -17.70 -5.13
N ALA A 160 1.58 -18.92 -4.60
CA ALA A 160 1.61 -19.16 -3.16
C ALA A 160 2.98 -18.89 -2.53
N ALA A 161 4.07 -19.05 -3.29
CA ALA A 161 5.42 -18.78 -2.83
C ALA A 161 5.89 -17.38 -3.23
N SER A 162 5.61 -16.95 -4.46
CA SER A 162 6.07 -15.68 -5.01
C SER A 162 5.22 -14.47 -4.57
N GLY A 163 3.95 -14.70 -4.21
CA GLY A 163 2.97 -13.64 -3.96
C GLY A 163 2.57 -12.85 -5.21
N ARG A 164 2.97 -13.29 -6.42
CA ARG A 164 2.70 -12.58 -7.67
C ARG A 164 1.32 -12.89 -8.22
N VAL A 165 0.73 -11.92 -8.91
CA VAL A 165 -0.55 -12.10 -9.60
C VAL A 165 -0.32 -12.90 -10.88
N VAL A 166 -0.91 -14.10 -10.93
CA VAL A 166 -0.86 -15.01 -12.08
C VAL A 166 -1.94 -14.66 -13.10
N SER A 167 -3.14 -14.33 -12.60
CA SER A 167 -4.24 -13.87 -13.45
C SER A 167 -5.24 -13.06 -12.64
N GLU A 168 -5.92 -12.14 -13.32
CA GLU A 168 -7.04 -11.39 -12.78
C GLU A 168 -8.21 -11.49 -13.75
N THR A 169 -9.41 -11.76 -13.22
CA THR A 169 -10.65 -11.78 -14.00
C THR A 169 -11.65 -10.86 -13.34
N VAL A 170 -12.11 -9.83 -14.06
CA VAL A 170 -13.20 -8.97 -13.60
C VAL A 170 -14.50 -9.78 -13.59
N LEU A 171 -15.09 -9.93 -12.40
CA LEU A 171 -16.38 -10.61 -12.19
C LEU A 171 -17.55 -9.64 -12.36
N VAL A 172 -17.37 -8.39 -11.92
CA VAL A 172 -18.35 -7.31 -12.03
C VAL A 172 -17.61 -6.04 -12.40
N GLU A 173 -17.97 -5.45 -13.53
CA GLU A 173 -17.43 -4.16 -13.96
C GLU A 173 -17.81 -3.05 -12.96
N PRO A 174 -16.86 -2.18 -12.56
CA PRO A 174 -17.19 -1.01 -11.79
C PRO A 174 -18.03 -0.02 -12.63
N ARG A 175 -18.97 0.66 -11.97
CA ARG A 175 -19.66 1.82 -12.57
C ARG A 175 -19.01 3.10 -12.07
N PRO A 176 -18.69 4.05 -12.95
CA PRO A 176 -17.97 5.24 -12.55
C PRO A 176 -18.79 6.16 -11.64
N VAL A 177 -18.12 6.82 -10.71
CA VAL A 177 -18.63 8.04 -10.07
C VAL A 177 -18.70 9.11 -11.16
N ARG A 178 -19.85 9.76 -11.34
CA ARG A 178 -20.02 10.85 -12.32
C ARG A 178 -20.15 12.18 -11.60
N ILE A 179 -19.17 13.06 -11.80
CA ILE A 179 -19.15 14.40 -11.23
C ILE A 179 -19.39 15.40 -12.35
N VAL A 180 -20.40 16.25 -12.21
CA VAL A 180 -20.54 17.43 -13.06
C VAL A 180 -19.81 18.59 -12.42
N ARG A 181 -18.96 19.22 -13.22
CA ARG A 181 -18.28 20.47 -12.91
C ARG A 181 -19.05 21.60 -13.56
N SER A 182 -19.53 22.53 -12.74
CA SER A 182 -20.14 23.76 -13.21
C SER A 182 -19.28 24.97 -12.83
N GLY A 183 -19.41 25.98 -13.66
CA GLY A 183 -18.71 27.25 -13.51
C GLY A 183 -19.27 28.25 -14.49
N GLY A 184 -19.19 29.53 -14.15
CA GLY A 184 -19.38 30.62 -15.10
C GLY A 184 -20.59 31.47 -14.81
N THR A 185 -20.34 32.78 -14.78
CA THR A 185 -21.27 33.77 -14.24
C THR A 185 -21.83 34.68 -15.33
N GLY A 186 -21.81 34.23 -16.59
CA GLY A 186 -22.17 35.06 -17.75
C GLY A 186 -21.26 36.29 -17.92
N GLY A 187 -20.04 36.24 -17.36
CA GLY A 187 -19.09 37.37 -17.36
C GLY A 187 -19.22 38.32 -16.18
N LEU A 188 -20.19 38.13 -15.26
CA LEU A 188 -20.29 38.91 -14.04
C LEU A 188 -19.05 38.71 -13.16
N LYS A 189 -18.39 39.80 -12.83
CA LYS A 189 -17.17 39.82 -12.00
C LYS A 189 -17.51 39.55 -10.53
N VAL A 190 -17.85 38.31 -10.22
CA VAL A 190 -17.99 37.82 -8.84
C VAL A 190 -16.88 36.82 -8.53
N VAL A 191 -16.51 36.72 -7.26
CA VAL A 191 -15.50 35.80 -6.75
C VAL A 191 -15.94 35.26 -5.39
N ALA A 192 -15.76 33.97 -5.16
CA ALA A 192 -15.98 33.35 -3.86
C ALA A 192 -14.65 33.10 -3.17
N LEU A 193 -14.40 33.82 -2.07
CA LEU A 193 -13.31 33.50 -1.16
C LEU A 193 -13.76 32.37 -0.25
N THR A 194 -12.91 31.35 -0.12
CA THR A 194 -13.20 30.20 0.74
C THR A 194 -12.04 29.91 1.67
N PHE A 195 -12.34 29.56 2.92
CA PHE A 195 -11.35 29.33 3.98
C PHE A 195 -11.55 27.94 4.59
N ASP A 196 -10.49 27.14 4.60
CA ASP A 196 -10.50 25.79 5.14
C ASP A 196 -9.80 25.73 6.52
N ASP A 197 -10.15 24.67 7.28
CA ASP A 197 -9.58 24.23 8.56
C ASP A 197 -10.01 24.99 9.83
N GLY A 198 -10.67 26.14 9.67
CA GLY A 198 -11.17 26.94 10.79
C GLY A 198 -12.35 26.30 11.56
N PRO A 199 -12.87 26.99 12.60
CA PRO A 199 -12.34 28.24 13.15
C PRO A 199 -11.05 28.01 13.97
N TRP A 200 -10.14 28.97 13.94
CA TRP A 200 -8.85 28.92 14.64
C TRP A 200 -8.56 30.25 15.35
N PRO A 201 -8.46 30.25 16.70
CA PRO A 201 -8.28 31.49 17.47
C PRO A 201 -7.05 32.28 17.05
N GLY A 202 -7.22 33.59 16.94
CA GLY A 202 -6.22 34.56 16.51
C GLY A 202 -6.01 34.64 15.00
N GLN A 203 -6.52 33.67 14.22
CA GLN A 203 -6.42 33.67 12.76
C GLN A 203 -7.77 34.00 12.13
N THR A 204 -8.81 33.21 12.43
CA THR A 204 -10.17 33.42 11.90
C THR A 204 -10.71 34.80 12.25
N GLU A 205 -10.50 35.31 13.47
CA GLU A 205 -10.94 36.65 13.87
C GLU A 205 -10.33 37.75 13.00
N ARG A 206 -9.07 37.60 12.60
CA ARG A 206 -8.37 38.57 11.74
C ARG A 206 -8.86 38.49 10.30
N VAL A 207 -9.16 37.28 9.81
CA VAL A 207 -9.80 37.09 8.51
C VAL A 207 -11.17 37.78 8.51
N LEU A 208 -12.01 37.51 9.52
CA LEU A 208 -13.33 38.12 9.67
C LEU A 208 -13.27 39.65 9.70
N SER A 209 -12.39 40.23 10.53
CA SER A 209 -12.24 41.69 10.61
C SER A 209 -11.81 42.33 9.29
N LEU A 210 -10.95 41.66 8.50
CA LEU A 210 -10.53 42.14 7.19
C LEU A 210 -11.67 42.03 6.17
N LEU A 211 -12.42 40.93 6.19
CA LEU A 211 -13.59 40.78 5.32
C LEU A 211 -14.65 41.85 5.60
N ASP A 212 -14.89 42.18 6.87
CA ASP A 212 -15.79 43.26 7.29
C ASP A 212 -15.33 44.64 6.81
N GLU A 213 -14.03 44.97 7.00
CA GLU A 213 -13.45 46.24 6.53
C GLU A 213 -13.68 46.48 5.03
N TYR A 214 -13.66 45.39 4.26
CA TYR A 214 -13.84 45.44 2.81
C TYR A 214 -15.24 45.03 2.35
N ASP A 215 -16.23 44.94 3.23
CA ASP A 215 -17.61 44.53 2.90
C ASP A 215 -17.64 43.30 1.98
N ALA A 216 -16.88 42.28 2.35
CA ALA A 216 -16.70 41.06 1.57
C ALA A 216 -17.32 39.87 2.31
N LYS A 217 -18.09 39.05 1.60
CA LYS A 217 -18.61 37.77 2.11
C LYS A 217 -17.77 36.60 1.59
N ALA A 218 -17.78 35.50 2.34
CA ALA A 218 -16.92 34.35 2.12
C ALA A 218 -17.59 33.07 2.64
N THR A 219 -17.02 31.91 2.30
CA THR A 219 -17.47 30.60 2.81
C THR A 219 -16.37 29.93 3.62
N PHE A 220 -16.68 29.48 4.83
CA PHE A 220 -15.74 28.85 5.75
C PHE A 220 -16.03 27.36 5.87
N PHE A 221 -15.17 26.53 5.31
CA PHE A 221 -15.21 25.07 5.43
C PHE A 221 -14.57 24.68 6.76
N MET A 222 -15.42 24.56 7.78
CA MET A 222 -14.98 24.33 9.15
C MET A 222 -14.78 22.85 9.45
N LEU A 223 -13.76 22.55 10.26
CA LEU A 223 -13.64 21.24 10.90
C LEU A 223 -14.66 21.13 12.03
N GLY A 224 -15.33 19.98 12.12
CA GLY A 224 -16.25 19.69 13.21
C GLY A 224 -15.61 19.83 14.59
N ALA A 225 -14.39 19.30 14.75
CA ALA A 225 -13.63 19.40 15.99
C ALA A 225 -13.28 20.86 16.36
N SER A 226 -12.93 21.69 15.37
CA SER A 226 -12.65 23.11 15.58
C SER A 226 -13.91 23.88 15.98
N ALA A 227 -15.04 23.63 15.32
CA ALA A 227 -16.31 24.26 15.64
C ALA A 227 -16.84 23.86 17.02
N GLU A 228 -16.65 22.60 17.44
CA GLU A 228 -16.98 22.15 18.80
C GLU A 228 -16.09 22.83 19.85
N ARG A 229 -14.80 22.98 19.56
CA ARG A 229 -13.84 23.59 20.49
C ARG A 229 -14.02 25.10 20.62
N TYR A 230 -14.39 25.78 19.53
CA TYR A 230 -14.51 27.23 19.46
C TYR A 230 -15.90 27.68 18.97
N PRO A 231 -16.98 27.33 19.69
CA PRO A 231 -18.34 27.50 19.18
C PRO A 231 -18.75 28.95 19.04
N ALA A 232 -18.24 29.85 19.89
CA ALA A 232 -18.49 31.28 19.78
C ALA A 232 -17.86 31.89 18.51
N LEU A 233 -16.66 31.44 18.16
CA LEU A 233 -15.97 31.90 16.94
C LEU A 233 -16.64 31.34 15.68
N ALA A 234 -17.02 30.06 15.68
CA ALA A 234 -17.83 29.49 14.60
C ALA A 234 -19.16 30.25 14.42
N ARG A 235 -19.83 30.62 15.53
CA ARG A 235 -21.08 31.40 15.47
C ARG A 235 -20.85 32.78 14.89
N ARG A 236 -19.79 33.47 15.31
CA ARG A 236 -19.40 34.79 14.79
C ARG A 236 -19.25 34.78 13.26
N VAL A 237 -18.66 33.73 12.69
CA VAL A 237 -18.57 33.57 11.21
C VAL A 237 -19.95 33.71 10.55
N VAL A 238 -20.97 33.03 11.09
CA VAL A 238 -22.33 33.07 10.53
C VAL A 238 -23.06 34.37 10.88
N ASP A 239 -22.91 34.88 12.11
CA ASP A 239 -23.53 36.13 12.56
C ASP A 239 -23.05 37.35 11.75
N GLU A 240 -21.81 37.33 11.24
CA GLU A 240 -21.26 38.36 10.35
C GLU A 240 -21.67 38.15 8.86
N GLY A 241 -22.53 37.19 8.57
CA GLY A 241 -23.12 36.94 7.25
C GLY A 241 -22.25 36.11 6.31
N HIS A 242 -21.24 35.40 6.83
CA HIS A 242 -20.48 34.42 6.05
C HIS A 242 -21.18 33.06 6.03
N GLN A 243 -20.87 32.25 5.02
CA GLN A 243 -21.46 30.93 4.86
C GLN A 243 -20.63 29.85 5.58
N ALA A 244 -21.29 28.93 6.27
CA ALA A 244 -20.66 27.76 6.87
C ALA A 244 -20.67 26.55 5.91
N GLY A 245 -19.50 25.95 5.70
CA GLY A 245 -19.29 24.70 4.98
C GLY A 245 -18.74 23.60 5.89
N ASN A 246 -18.92 22.34 5.48
CA ASN A 246 -18.43 21.16 6.18
C ASN A 246 -17.07 20.72 5.60
N HIS A 247 -16.06 20.56 6.47
CA HIS A 247 -14.73 20.09 6.07
C HIS A 247 -14.30 18.79 6.76
N THR A 248 -15.25 17.91 7.07
CA THR A 248 -15.08 16.72 7.94
C THR A 248 -14.86 17.07 9.41
N TRP A 249 -14.80 16.06 10.26
CA TRP A 249 -14.61 16.24 11.69
C TRP A 249 -13.15 16.57 12.01
N SER A 250 -12.21 15.84 11.41
CA SER A 250 -10.81 15.81 11.82
C SER A 250 -9.77 15.91 10.70
N HIS A 251 -10.19 16.08 9.44
CA HIS A 251 -9.29 16.20 8.28
C HIS A 251 -8.44 14.94 8.01
N THR A 252 -8.89 13.76 8.48
CA THR A 252 -8.13 12.50 8.32
C THR A 252 -8.52 11.68 7.09
N THR A 253 -9.57 12.06 6.38
CA THR A 253 -10.04 11.29 5.22
C THR A 253 -9.06 11.34 4.05
N ASP A 254 -9.03 10.26 3.27
CA ASP A 254 -8.25 10.08 2.04
C ASP A 254 -9.01 9.22 1.02
N ASN A 255 -8.35 8.91 -0.10
CA ASN A 255 -8.93 8.11 -1.18
C ASN A 255 -9.33 6.68 -0.78
N SER A 256 -8.79 6.15 0.32
CA SER A 256 -9.05 4.78 0.81
C SER A 256 -10.04 4.72 1.97
N THR A 257 -10.48 5.88 2.46
CA THR A 257 -11.35 5.96 3.64
C THR A 257 -12.71 5.32 3.34
N PRO A 258 -13.11 4.25 4.05
CA PRO A 258 -14.36 3.55 3.78
C PRO A 258 -15.60 4.42 4.03
N TRP A 259 -16.72 4.06 3.41
CA TRP A 259 -18.01 4.77 3.54
C TRP A 259 -18.42 5.03 4.99
N VAL A 260 -18.33 4.04 5.88
CA VAL A 260 -18.74 4.18 7.30
C VAL A 260 -17.90 5.23 8.02
N ALA A 261 -16.58 5.26 7.76
CA ALA A 261 -15.69 6.25 8.33
C ALA A 261 -15.94 7.65 7.74
N SER A 262 -16.14 7.71 6.41
CA SER A 262 -16.52 8.94 5.69
C SER A 262 -17.82 9.54 6.22
N ALA A 263 -18.85 8.71 6.42
CA ALA A 263 -20.15 9.11 6.97
C ALA A 263 -20.01 9.65 8.39
N LYS A 264 -19.24 8.96 9.24
CA LYS A 264 -18.98 9.41 10.61
C LYS A 264 -18.32 10.79 10.65
N GLU A 265 -17.30 11.00 9.82
CA GLU A 265 -16.57 12.28 9.74
C GLU A 265 -17.50 13.43 9.29
N ILE A 266 -18.29 13.22 8.24
CA ILE A 266 -19.21 14.25 7.72
C ILE A 266 -20.37 14.52 8.69
N ASP A 267 -20.98 13.48 9.25
CA ASP A 267 -22.16 13.61 10.13
C ASP A 267 -21.82 14.23 11.50
N ALA A 268 -20.64 13.91 12.04
CA ALA A 268 -20.13 14.54 13.26
C ALA A 268 -19.88 16.03 13.04
N ALA A 269 -19.27 16.39 11.90
CA ALA A 269 -19.06 17.79 11.53
C ALA A 269 -20.37 18.55 11.30
N GLN A 270 -21.34 17.96 10.57
CA GLN A 270 -22.68 18.56 10.40
C GLN A 270 -23.30 18.90 11.75
N THR A 271 -23.19 17.99 12.73
CA THR A 271 -23.81 18.14 14.04
C THR A 271 -23.11 19.22 14.86
N ALA A 272 -21.78 19.21 14.93
CA ALA A 272 -21.03 20.20 15.70
C ALA A 272 -21.15 21.61 15.12
N ILE A 273 -21.05 21.76 13.79
CA ILE A 273 -21.20 23.05 13.14
C ILE A 273 -22.61 23.60 13.39
N ARG A 274 -23.66 22.80 13.15
CA ARG A 274 -25.05 23.22 13.42
C ARG A 274 -25.27 23.61 14.88
N ARG A 275 -24.69 22.87 15.82
CA ARG A 275 -24.80 23.19 17.25
C ARG A 275 -24.09 24.50 17.61
N ALA A 276 -22.93 24.76 17.02
CA ALA A 276 -22.17 25.97 17.28
C ALA A 276 -22.84 27.20 16.66
N THR A 277 -23.23 27.11 15.39
CA THR A 277 -23.62 28.28 14.58
C THR A 277 -25.12 28.45 14.40
N GLY A 278 -25.92 27.41 14.61
CA GLY A 278 -27.33 27.39 14.22
C GLY A 278 -27.57 27.15 12.73
N ALA A 279 -26.55 27.29 11.88
CA ALA A 279 -26.63 27.02 10.45
C ALA A 279 -26.31 25.55 10.14
N THR A 280 -27.05 24.95 9.22
CA THR A 280 -26.75 23.60 8.71
C THR A 280 -25.97 23.73 7.42
N PRO A 281 -24.70 23.29 7.36
CA PRO A 281 -23.94 23.35 6.12
C PRO A 281 -24.66 22.61 4.99
N THR A 282 -24.74 23.25 3.83
CA THR A 282 -25.23 22.70 2.55
C THR A 282 -24.08 22.35 1.60
N TRP A 283 -22.87 22.83 1.92
CA TRP A 283 -21.64 22.58 1.17
C TRP A 283 -20.68 21.72 1.96
N PHE A 284 -19.99 20.85 1.23
CA PHE A 284 -18.91 20.02 1.69
C PHE A 284 -17.68 20.26 0.82
N ARG A 285 -16.50 20.34 1.44
CA ARG A 285 -15.22 20.29 0.74
C ARG A 285 -14.42 19.10 1.26
N PRO A 286 -13.97 18.17 0.40
CA PRO A 286 -13.16 17.05 0.84
C PRO A 286 -11.76 17.52 1.28
N PRO A 287 -11.26 17.05 2.43
CA PRO A 287 -9.88 17.27 2.86
C PRO A 287 -8.88 16.99 1.74
N LYS A 288 -7.89 17.87 1.59
CA LYS A 288 -6.83 17.77 0.56
C LYS A 288 -7.34 17.75 -0.89
N GLY A 289 -8.62 18.07 -1.13
CA GLY A 289 -9.27 17.94 -2.44
C GLY A 289 -9.51 16.49 -2.88
N MET A 290 -9.40 15.53 -1.97
CA MET A 290 -9.51 14.10 -2.28
C MET A 290 -10.96 13.61 -2.17
N LEU A 291 -11.73 13.75 -3.27
CA LEU A 291 -13.10 13.23 -3.31
C LEU A 291 -13.12 11.73 -3.67
N SER A 292 -12.95 10.87 -2.68
CA SER A 292 -13.10 9.42 -2.86
C SER A 292 -14.54 9.04 -3.23
N PRO A 293 -14.79 7.86 -3.85
CA PRO A 293 -16.14 7.38 -4.10
C PRO A 293 -17.01 7.33 -2.85
N SER A 294 -16.43 6.89 -1.72
CA SER A 294 -17.11 6.87 -0.42
C SER A 294 -17.52 8.27 0.04
N LEU A 295 -16.65 9.28 -0.10
CA LEU A 295 -16.99 10.66 0.25
C LEU A 295 -18.05 11.25 -0.70
N ALA A 296 -17.95 10.96 -2.00
CA ALA A 296 -18.93 11.39 -2.99
C ALA A 296 -20.32 10.83 -2.69
N GLU A 297 -20.40 9.53 -2.37
CA GLU A 297 -21.65 8.86 -2.00
C GLU A 297 -22.26 9.43 -0.73
N VAL A 298 -21.44 9.64 0.32
CA VAL A 298 -21.92 10.24 1.57
C VAL A 298 -22.40 11.68 1.33
N ALA A 299 -21.64 12.51 0.62
CA ALA A 299 -22.02 13.88 0.31
C ALA A 299 -23.37 13.92 -0.41
N LYS A 300 -23.55 13.07 -1.43
CA LYS A 300 -24.82 12.95 -2.16
C LYS A 300 -25.96 12.46 -1.27
N ALA A 301 -25.74 11.41 -0.46
CA ALA A 301 -26.73 10.88 0.47
C ALA A 301 -27.18 11.90 1.53
N ARG A 302 -26.31 12.87 1.86
CA ARG A 302 -26.60 13.99 2.76
C ARG A 302 -27.05 15.27 2.05
N LYS A 303 -27.23 15.22 0.72
CA LYS A 303 -27.60 16.36 -0.14
C LYS A 303 -26.64 17.55 -0.01
N LEU A 304 -25.36 17.25 0.22
CA LEU A 304 -24.30 18.24 0.29
C LEU A 304 -23.75 18.48 -1.12
N ARG A 305 -23.61 19.75 -1.48
CA ARG A 305 -22.93 20.17 -2.70
C ARG A 305 -21.43 20.14 -2.47
N VAL A 306 -20.66 19.71 -3.46
CA VAL A 306 -19.19 19.60 -3.31
C VAL A 306 -18.54 20.86 -3.86
N ALA A 307 -17.78 21.55 -3.01
CA ALA A 307 -17.00 22.71 -3.41
C ALA A 307 -15.53 22.33 -3.59
N MET A 308 -15.01 22.52 -4.79
CA MET A 308 -13.57 22.50 -5.04
C MET A 308 -13.09 23.95 -5.19
N TRP A 309 -12.11 24.20 -6.04
CA TRP A 309 -11.59 25.54 -6.29
C TRP A 309 -11.08 25.65 -7.72
N SER A 310 -11.03 26.88 -8.22
CA SER A 310 -10.42 27.21 -9.52
C SER A 310 -9.10 27.97 -9.35
N VAL A 311 -8.82 28.47 -8.14
CA VAL A 311 -7.60 29.20 -7.80
C VAL A 311 -7.05 28.68 -6.48
N ASP A 312 -5.80 28.23 -6.51
CA ASP A 312 -5.04 27.77 -5.33
C ASP A 312 -3.68 28.47 -5.29
N PRO A 313 -3.45 29.39 -4.33
CA PRO A 313 -2.19 30.09 -4.18
C PRO A 313 -1.11 29.29 -3.41
N TRP A 314 -1.46 28.11 -2.89
CA TRP A 314 -0.64 27.31 -1.96
C TRP A 314 -0.29 28.04 -0.67
N ASP A 315 -1.21 28.80 -0.11
CA ASP A 315 -1.01 29.57 1.13
C ASP A 315 -0.66 28.66 2.33
N TRP A 316 -1.19 27.45 2.36
CA TRP A 316 -0.86 26.40 3.34
C TRP A 316 0.63 26.05 3.38
N ARG A 317 1.38 26.23 2.28
CA ARG A 317 2.85 26.04 2.22
C ARG A 317 3.64 27.22 2.79
N ARG A 318 2.96 28.33 3.12
CA ARG A 318 3.58 29.60 3.55
C ARG A 318 4.67 30.11 2.58
N PRO A 319 4.36 30.28 1.28
CA PRO A 319 5.34 30.67 0.26
C PRO A 319 5.74 32.15 0.29
N GLY A 320 5.20 32.94 1.21
CA GLY A 320 5.37 34.39 1.30
C GLY A 320 4.15 35.17 0.80
N VAL A 321 3.92 36.32 1.41
CA VAL A 321 2.76 37.22 1.16
C VAL A 321 2.62 37.58 -0.32
N THR A 322 3.72 38.03 -0.94
CA THR A 322 3.74 38.43 -2.35
C THR A 322 3.37 37.27 -3.27
N ALA A 323 3.87 36.06 -2.99
CA ALA A 323 3.59 34.89 -3.81
C ALA A 323 2.10 34.49 -3.73
N ILE A 324 1.51 34.53 -2.53
CA ILE A 324 0.08 34.26 -2.34
C ILE A 324 -0.75 35.29 -3.13
N ALA A 325 -0.49 36.59 -2.92
CA ALA A 325 -1.25 37.65 -3.57
C ALA A 325 -1.15 37.60 -5.10
N GLN A 326 0.06 37.43 -5.65
CA GLN A 326 0.27 37.37 -7.11
C GLN A 326 -0.39 36.15 -7.75
N ARG A 327 -0.28 34.96 -7.12
CA ARG A 327 -0.93 33.74 -7.63
C ARG A 327 -2.44 33.87 -7.63
N THR A 328 -3.01 34.39 -6.53
CA THR A 328 -4.46 34.60 -6.45
C THR A 328 -4.91 35.59 -7.52
N VAL A 329 -4.39 36.82 -7.48
CA VAL A 329 -4.79 37.92 -8.37
C VAL A 329 -4.53 37.62 -9.86
N GLY A 330 -3.44 36.90 -10.16
CA GLY A 330 -3.06 36.53 -11.52
C GLY A 330 -3.94 35.44 -12.13
N ALA A 331 -4.55 34.59 -11.30
CA ALA A 331 -5.41 33.49 -11.75
C ALA A 331 -6.92 33.80 -11.69
N ILE A 332 -7.33 34.91 -11.05
CA ILE A 332 -8.75 35.28 -10.95
C ILE A 332 -9.40 35.45 -12.34
N LYS A 333 -10.58 34.84 -12.47
CA LYS A 333 -11.55 35.05 -13.55
C LYS A 333 -12.95 35.26 -12.94
N PRO A 334 -13.92 35.84 -13.69
CA PRO A 334 -15.33 35.86 -13.28
C PRO A 334 -15.81 34.47 -12.84
N GLY A 335 -16.38 34.39 -11.63
CA GLY A 335 -16.86 33.14 -11.02
C GLY A 335 -15.78 32.30 -10.34
N ALA A 336 -14.56 32.81 -10.13
CA ALA A 336 -13.52 32.06 -9.47
C ALA A 336 -13.89 31.71 -8.01
N VAL A 337 -13.54 30.48 -7.60
CA VAL A 337 -13.54 30.04 -6.20
C VAL A 337 -12.09 29.91 -5.75
N VAL A 338 -11.72 30.69 -4.74
CA VAL A 338 -10.35 30.79 -4.22
C VAL A 338 -10.22 29.95 -2.96
N LEU A 339 -9.29 28.99 -2.95
CA LEU A 339 -8.91 28.22 -1.76
C LEU A 339 -7.90 29.01 -0.93
N LEU A 340 -8.22 29.25 0.34
CA LEU A 340 -7.35 29.81 1.38
C LEU A 340 -7.56 29.02 2.67
N HIS A 341 -6.71 29.24 3.67
CA HIS A 341 -6.82 28.56 4.97
C HIS A 341 -6.84 29.58 6.11
N ASP A 342 -7.80 29.45 7.02
CA ASP A 342 -7.85 30.19 8.28
C ASP A 342 -7.52 29.31 9.51
N GLY A 343 -7.47 27.98 9.34
CA GLY A 343 -7.02 27.03 10.36
C GLY A 343 -5.77 26.22 9.96
N GLY A 344 -5.37 25.28 10.81
CA GLY A 344 -4.22 24.39 10.56
C GLY A 344 -2.85 24.97 10.94
N GLY A 345 -2.82 26.00 11.79
CA GLY A 345 -1.58 26.60 12.32
C GLY A 345 -1.46 28.09 12.00
N ASP A 346 -0.23 28.56 11.80
CA ASP A 346 0.04 29.96 11.49
C ASP A 346 -0.38 30.35 10.07
N ARG A 347 -1.25 31.36 9.96
CA ARG A 347 -1.81 31.92 8.72
C ARG A 347 -1.51 33.41 8.53
N ALA A 348 -0.48 33.93 9.22
CA ALA A 348 -0.10 35.34 9.09
C ALA A 348 0.14 35.78 7.63
N GLN A 349 0.81 34.96 6.82
CA GLN A 349 1.05 35.27 5.40
C GLN A 349 -0.23 35.27 4.56
N THR A 350 -1.17 34.36 4.86
CA THR A 350 -2.48 34.32 4.20
C THR A 350 -3.26 35.59 4.53
N ILE A 351 -3.31 35.98 5.80
CA ILE A 351 -4.04 37.17 6.27
C ILE A 351 -3.47 38.45 5.68
N GLU A 352 -2.13 38.60 5.66
CA GLU A 352 -1.49 39.78 5.07
C GLU A 352 -1.69 39.83 3.54
N ALA A 353 -1.64 38.68 2.87
CA ALA A 353 -1.91 38.61 1.43
C ALA A 353 -3.38 38.89 1.10
N LEU A 354 -4.31 38.48 1.99
CA LEU A 354 -5.75 38.65 1.81
C LEU A 354 -6.12 40.14 1.64
N GLU A 355 -5.50 41.04 2.40
CA GLU A 355 -5.74 42.49 2.28
C GLU A 355 -5.41 42.98 0.86
N ALA A 356 -4.21 42.63 0.37
CA ALA A 356 -3.76 43.00 -0.96
C ALA A 356 -4.65 42.40 -2.06
N VAL A 357 -5.08 41.15 -1.88
CA VAL A 357 -6.01 40.47 -2.80
C VAL A 357 -7.35 41.19 -2.84
N VAL A 358 -7.99 41.38 -1.68
CA VAL A 358 -9.35 41.95 -1.62
C VAL A 358 -9.36 43.35 -2.21
N ARG A 359 -8.40 44.19 -1.83
CA ARG A 359 -8.25 45.56 -2.36
C ARG A 359 -8.09 45.57 -3.88
N GLU A 360 -7.22 44.72 -4.43
CA GLU A 360 -6.97 44.67 -5.87
C GLU A 360 -8.17 44.13 -6.65
N LEU A 361 -8.87 43.13 -6.12
CA LEU A 361 -10.07 42.58 -6.77
C LEU A 361 -11.23 43.58 -6.75
N LYS A 362 -11.45 44.31 -5.63
CA LYS A 362 -12.41 45.45 -5.62
C LYS A 362 -12.03 46.49 -6.67
N ARG A 363 -10.76 46.87 -6.78
CA ARG A 363 -10.27 47.81 -7.81
C ARG A 363 -10.55 47.32 -9.23
N ARG A 364 -10.52 46.01 -9.46
CA ARG A 364 -10.88 45.37 -10.75
C ARG A 364 -12.38 45.24 -11.00
N GLY A 365 -13.20 45.64 -10.03
CA GLY A 365 -14.66 45.60 -10.06
C GLY A 365 -15.23 44.22 -9.73
N TYR A 366 -14.56 43.42 -8.91
CA TYR A 366 -15.11 42.16 -8.41
C TYR A 366 -15.96 42.37 -7.15
N THR A 367 -17.08 41.64 -7.09
CA THR A 367 -17.91 41.49 -5.89
C THR A 367 -17.62 40.15 -5.22
N PHE A 368 -17.55 40.15 -3.89
CA PHE A 368 -17.29 38.95 -3.10
C PHE A 368 -18.60 38.30 -2.69
N VAL A 369 -18.76 37.02 -3.00
CA VAL A 369 -19.98 36.27 -2.77
C VAL A 369 -19.69 34.98 -2.03
N THR A 370 -20.69 34.48 -1.31
CA THR A 370 -20.72 33.11 -0.77
C THR A 370 -20.88 32.09 -1.91
N LEU A 371 -20.71 30.80 -1.62
CA LEU A 371 -20.93 29.75 -2.62
C LEU A 371 -22.41 29.56 -2.98
N ASP A 372 -23.34 29.82 -2.05
CA ASP A 372 -24.78 29.82 -2.38
C ASP A 372 -25.10 30.93 -3.39
N GLU A 373 -24.68 32.16 -3.12
CA GLU A 373 -24.87 33.29 -4.03
C GLU A 373 -24.20 33.06 -5.39
N LEU A 374 -22.96 32.54 -5.40
CA LEU A 374 -22.27 32.19 -6.65
C LEU A 374 -23.10 31.19 -7.47
N ALA A 375 -23.59 30.12 -6.83
CA ALA A 375 -24.37 29.11 -7.49
C ALA A 375 -25.70 29.62 -8.06
N GLU A 376 -26.37 30.53 -7.35
CA GLU A 376 -27.58 31.19 -7.84
C GLU A 376 -27.30 32.02 -9.09
N ILE A 377 -26.17 32.74 -9.11
CA ILE A 377 -25.70 33.51 -10.27
C ILE A 377 -25.40 32.59 -11.46
N GLU A 378 -24.70 31.48 -11.25
CA GLU A 378 -24.41 30.51 -12.32
C GLU A 378 -25.68 29.86 -12.89
N ALA A 379 -26.63 29.50 -12.02
CA ALA A 379 -27.92 28.96 -12.43
C ALA A 379 -28.74 29.99 -13.22
N ALA A 380 -28.65 31.28 -12.87
CA ALA A 380 -29.29 32.34 -13.62
C ALA A 380 -28.64 32.59 -14.99
N ALA A 381 -27.31 32.49 -15.10
CA ALA A 381 -26.57 32.67 -16.34
C ALA A 381 -26.71 31.50 -17.33
N SER A 382 -27.12 30.33 -16.85
CA SER A 382 -27.31 29.12 -17.65
C SER A 382 -28.73 28.96 -18.22
N ARG A 383 -29.64 29.88 -17.87
CA ARG A 383 -31.01 30.00 -18.42
C ARG A 383 -31.02 30.98 -19.57
#